data_AF-A0A1I6IS00-F1
#
_entry.id   AF-A0A1I6IS00-F1
#
_cell.length_a   1.000
_cell.length_b   1.000
_cell.length_c   1.000
_cell.angle_alpha   90.00
_cell.angle_beta   90.00
_cell.angle_gamma   90.00
#
_symmetry.space_group_name_H-M   'P 1'
#
loop_
_entity.id
_entity.type
_entity.pdbx_description
1 polymer ?
#
loop_
_entity_poly.entity_id
_entity_poly.type
_entity_poly.pdbx_seq_one_letter_code
_entity_poly.pdbx_strand_id
1 'polypeptide(L)'
;MMKLKNGEIIPGIGISNISLGITKEELIHLIGIEYEEEIFEFISIIIVENAKFWFTNDGKLYQIGVSKDFQGKYKNVIGIGSTLKEVKEKFGDYNEEHNTYEIENDKGMCFELEDVDYDEEWDELTAPIEYIYVYRVGSETLK
;
A
#
# COMPACT_ATOMS: atom_id res chain seq x y z
N MET A 1 14.63 -0.94 -12.90
CA MET A 1 13.20 -0.87 -12.51
C MET A 1 12.96 0.47 -11.86
N MET A 2 11.80 1.06 -12.14
CA MET A 2 11.42 2.38 -11.62
C MET A 2 11.17 2.33 -10.09
N LYS A 3 11.33 3.47 -9.42
CA LYS A 3 10.92 3.70 -8.02
C LYS A 3 9.92 4.83 -7.93
N LEU A 4 8.90 4.64 -7.10
CA LEU A 4 8.10 5.74 -6.59
C LEU A 4 8.88 6.43 -5.47
N LYS A 5 9.27 7.69 -5.68
CA LYS A 5 10.07 8.42 -4.69
C LYS A 5 9.23 9.02 -3.57
N ASN A 6 8.13 9.69 -3.92
CA ASN A 6 7.31 10.45 -2.99
C ASN A 6 5.90 10.64 -3.58
N GLY A 7 4.97 11.11 -2.76
CA GLY A 7 3.60 11.40 -3.13
C GLY A 7 2.69 11.43 -1.91
N GLU A 8 1.55 12.10 -2.03
CA GLU A 8 0.50 12.00 -1.03
C GLU A 8 -0.10 10.58 -1.05
N ILE A 9 -0.44 10.06 0.13
CA ILE A 9 -1.17 8.81 0.29
C ILE A 9 -2.61 9.19 0.65
N ILE A 10 -3.55 8.88 -0.23
CA ILE A 10 -4.96 9.24 -0.06
C ILE A 10 -5.79 7.95 0.00
N PRO A 11 -6.29 7.54 1.18
CA PRO A 11 -7.07 6.32 1.36
C PRO A 11 -8.24 6.24 0.37
N GLY A 12 -8.46 5.06 -0.21
CA GLY A 12 -9.53 4.84 -1.19
C GLY A 12 -9.35 5.51 -2.55
N ILE A 13 -8.30 6.32 -2.75
CA ILE A 13 -8.14 7.15 -3.95
C ILE A 13 -6.85 6.81 -4.71
N GLY A 14 -5.69 6.82 -4.05
CA GLY A 14 -4.42 6.57 -4.73
C GLY A 14 -3.16 6.98 -3.96
N ILE A 15 -2.02 6.84 -4.63
CA ILE A 15 -0.70 7.19 -4.12
C ILE A 15 0.05 8.02 -5.16
N SER A 16 0.63 9.15 -4.74
CA SER A 16 1.32 10.09 -5.63
C SER A 16 0.40 10.57 -6.76
N ASN A 17 0.86 10.52 -8.02
CA ASN A 17 0.05 10.84 -9.20
C ASN A 17 -0.73 9.63 -9.76
N ILE A 18 -0.79 8.51 -9.05
CA ILE A 18 -1.43 7.28 -9.51
C ILE A 18 -2.76 7.10 -8.76
N SER A 19 -3.86 7.18 -9.49
CA SER A 19 -5.21 6.98 -8.95
C SER A 19 -5.68 5.54 -9.16
N LEU A 20 -6.47 5.03 -8.23
CA LEU A 20 -7.21 3.78 -8.42
C LEU A 20 -8.24 3.92 -9.55
N GLY A 21 -8.54 2.81 -10.21
CA GLY A 21 -9.49 2.75 -11.33
C GLY A 21 -8.92 3.17 -12.70
N ILE A 22 -7.64 3.52 -12.78
CA ILE A 22 -6.96 3.69 -14.07
C ILE A 22 -6.75 2.33 -14.76
N THR A 23 -6.55 2.34 -16.08
CA THR A 23 -6.18 1.15 -16.84
C THR A 23 -4.70 0.86 -16.72
N LYS A 24 -4.31 -0.33 -17.17
CA LYS A 24 -2.91 -0.73 -17.24
C LYS A 24 -2.10 0.18 -18.16
N GLU A 25 -2.66 0.56 -19.31
CA GLU A 25 -2.01 1.47 -20.24
C GLU A 25 -1.73 2.83 -19.58
N GLU A 26 -2.72 3.37 -18.86
CA GLU A 26 -2.57 4.62 -18.10
C GLU A 26 -1.46 4.51 -17.05
N LEU A 27 -1.40 3.40 -16.29
CA LEU A 27 -0.32 3.17 -15.34
C LEU A 27 1.06 3.13 -16.01
N ILE A 28 1.21 2.40 -17.12
CA ILE A 28 2.48 2.26 -17.85
C ILE A 28 2.98 3.63 -18.34
N HIS A 29 2.09 4.54 -18.73
CA HIS A 29 2.46 5.92 -19.09
C HIS A 29 3.06 6.71 -17.91
N LEU A 30 2.70 6.36 -16.67
CA LEU A 30 3.17 7.03 -15.45
C LEU A 30 4.48 6.42 -14.92
N ILE A 31 4.61 5.09 -14.95
CA ILE A 31 5.76 4.39 -14.37
C ILE A 31 6.86 4.05 -15.38
N GLY A 32 6.55 4.12 -16.68
CA GLY A 32 7.45 3.73 -17.77
C GLY A 32 7.41 2.23 -18.08
N ILE A 33 8.39 1.78 -18.87
CA ILE A 33 8.43 0.41 -19.43
C ILE A 33 9.25 -0.59 -18.60
N GLU A 34 9.92 -0.14 -17.55
CA GLU A 34 10.74 -1.00 -16.69
C GLU A 34 9.94 -1.54 -15.50
N TYR A 35 9.15 -2.59 -15.76
CA TYR A 35 8.35 -3.30 -14.76
C TYR A 35 8.37 -4.80 -14.99
N GLU A 36 8.08 -5.56 -13.93
CA GLU A 36 7.73 -6.97 -14.00
C GLU A 36 6.22 -7.13 -13.93
N GLU A 37 5.70 -8.21 -14.50
CA GLU A 37 4.27 -8.50 -14.44
C GLU A 37 4.01 -9.96 -14.10
N GLU A 38 3.22 -10.17 -13.06
CA GLU A 38 2.69 -11.47 -12.68
C GLU A 38 1.21 -11.56 -13.08
N ILE A 39 0.84 -12.62 -13.79
CA ILE A 39 -0.53 -12.83 -14.27
C ILE A 39 -1.10 -14.09 -13.62
N PHE A 40 -2.24 -13.91 -12.96
CA PHE A 40 -3.05 -14.96 -12.37
C PHE A 40 -4.41 -15.02 -13.09
N GLU A 41 -5.21 -16.05 -12.82
CA GLU A 41 -6.49 -16.27 -13.51
C GLU A 41 -7.42 -15.06 -13.44
N PHE A 42 -7.40 -14.32 -12.33
CA PHE A 42 -8.33 -13.21 -12.08
C PHE A 42 -7.66 -11.86 -11.74
N ILE A 43 -6.34 -11.83 -11.66
CA ILE A 43 -5.56 -10.68 -11.17
C ILE A 43 -4.28 -10.56 -12.00
N SER A 44 -3.89 -9.34 -12.30
CA SER A 44 -2.54 -9.02 -12.82
C SER A 44 -1.85 -8.06 -11.85
N ILE A 45 -0.57 -8.31 -11.56
CA ILE A 45 0.23 -7.48 -10.67
C ILE A 45 1.38 -6.91 -11.48
N ILE A 46 1.42 -5.58 -11.62
CA ILE A 46 2.60 -4.88 -12.11
C ILE A 46 3.50 -4.56 -10.93
N ILE A 47 4.79 -4.87 -11.05
CA ILE A 47 5.79 -4.74 -9.99
C ILE A 47 6.89 -3.80 -10.49
N VAL A 48 7.22 -2.82 -9.67
CA VAL A 48 8.42 -1.98 -9.78
C VAL A 48 9.24 -2.11 -8.50
N GLU A 49 10.40 -1.47 -8.39
CA GLU A 49 11.37 -1.80 -7.33
C GLU A 49 10.82 -1.63 -5.90
N ASN A 50 9.93 -0.65 -5.69
CA ASN A 50 9.33 -0.39 -4.37
C ASN A 50 7.81 -0.24 -4.39
N ALA A 51 7.14 -0.73 -5.44
CA ALA A 51 5.70 -0.70 -5.49
C ALA A 51 5.11 -1.84 -6.30
N LYS A 52 3.86 -2.16 -5.97
CA LYS A 52 3.05 -3.19 -6.62
C LYS A 52 1.68 -2.61 -6.94
N PHE A 53 1.14 -3.02 -8.08
CA PHE A 53 -0.11 -2.49 -8.64
C PHE A 53 -1.01 -3.66 -9.05
N TRP A 54 -2.10 -3.88 -8.33
CA TRP A 54 -3.03 -5.00 -8.57
C TRP A 54 -4.18 -4.56 -9.45
N PHE A 55 -4.37 -5.26 -10.56
CA PHE A 55 -5.46 -5.07 -11.50
C PHE A 55 -6.46 -6.21 -11.39
N THR A 56 -7.75 -5.86 -11.36
CA THR A 56 -8.87 -6.81 -11.44
C THR A 56 -9.20 -7.18 -12.89
N ASN A 57 -10.04 -8.20 -13.08
CA ASN A 57 -10.47 -8.69 -14.40
C ASN A 57 -11.12 -7.66 -15.33
N ASP A 58 -11.70 -6.60 -14.76
CA ASP A 58 -12.25 -5.48 -15.53
C ASP A 58 -11.15 -4.54 -16.07
N GLY A 59 -9.87 -4.88 -15.85
CA GLY A 59 -8.71 -4.14 -16.33
C GLY A 59 -8.41 -2.88 -15.51
N LYS A 60 -8.92 -2.79 -14.28
CA LYS A 60 -8.84 -1.59 -13.44
C LYS A 60 -7.90 -1.78 -12.27
N LEU A 61 -7.09 -0.75 -12.00
CA LEU A 61 -6.21 -0.71 -10.84
C LEU A 61 -7.05 -0.68 -9.56
N TYR A 62 -6.95 -1.74 -8.77
CA TYR A 62 -7.75 -1.94 -7.57
C TYR A 62 -6.97 -1.63 -6.28
N GLN A 63 -5.67 -1.91 -6.26
CA GLN A 63 -4.80 -1.69 -5.10
C GLN A 63 -3.40 -1.24 -5.53
N ILE A 64 -2.81 -0.37 -4.72
CA ILE A 64 -1.43 0.10 -4.83
C ILE A 64 -0.74 -0.20 -3.51
N GLY A 65 0.43 -0.83 -3.57
CA GLY A 65 1.31 -1.04 -2.42
C GLY A 65 2.62 -0.33 -2.64
N VAL A 66 3.12 0.36 -1.64
CA VAL A 66 4.46 0.98 -1.64
C VAL A 66 5.26 0.46 -0.46
N SER A 67 6.57 0.31 -0.65
CA SER A 67 7.53 -0.07 0.37
C SER A 67 8.80 0.76 0.26
N LYS A 68 9.83 0.37 1.03
CA LYS A 68 11.26 0.71 0.91
C LYS A 68 11.61 1.88 -0.04
N ASP A 69 12.24 2.90 0.51
CA ASP A 69 12.63 4.14 -0.20
C ASP A 69 11.47 5.07 -0.62
N PHE A 70 10.19 4.66 -0.49
CA PHE A 70 9.07 5.57 -0.68
C PHE A 70 8.98 6.58 0.48
N GLN A 71 9.07 7.87 0.16
CA GLN A 71 9.13 8.95 1.16
C GLN A 71 7.78 9.63 1.42
N GLY A 72 6.73 9.23 0.70
CA GLY A 72 5.39 9.77 0.88
C GLY A 72 4.80 9.42 2.23
N LYS A 73 3.92 10.28 2.72
CA LYS A 73 3.31 10.15 4.05
C LYS A 73 1.82 10.39 4.01
N TYR A 74 1.08 9.54 4.70
CA TYR A 74 -0.33 9.76 5.00
C TYR A 74 -0.48 10.93 5.97
N LYS A 75 -1.29 11.92 5.56
CA LYS A 75 -1.53 13.20 6.27
C LYS A 75 -0.22 13.90 6.70
N ASN A 76 0.87 13.72 5.94
CA ASN A 76 2.22 14.22 6.23
C ASN A 76 2.86 13.68 7.52
N VAL A 77 2.32 12.63 8.14
CA VAL A 77 2.79 12.12 9.43
C VAL A 77 3.35 10.70 9.33
N ILE A 78 2.52 9.75 8.88
CA ILE A 78 2.85 8.31 8.87
C ILE A 78 3.36 7.90 7.50
N GLY A 79 4.49 7.19 7.44
CA GLY A 79 5.07 6.65 6.21
C GLY A 79 5.80 5.34 6.48
N ILE A 80 6.55 4.85 5.49
CA ILE A 80 7.41 3.67 5.67
C ILE A 80 8.39 3.91 6.83
N GLY A 81 8.52 2.92 7.71
CA GLY A 81 9.33 2.98 8.93
C GLY A 81 8.67 3.62 10.15
N SER A 82 7.46 4.18 10.03
CA SER A 82 6.63 4.55 11.18
C SER A 82 6.11 3.31 11.91
N THR A 83 5.55 3.47 13.11
CA THR A 83 5.04 2.35 13.93
C THR A 83 3.53 2.43 14.17
N LEU A 84 2.89 1.31 14.53
CA LEU A 84 1.47 1.32 14.93
C LEU A 84 1.21 2.15 16.19
N LYS A 85 2.19 2.28 17.08
CA LYS A 85 2.10 3.21 18.20
C LYS A 85 1.91 4.65 17.73
N GLU A 86 2.70 5.10 16.75
CA GLU A 86 2.54 6.44 16.17
C GLU A 86 1.20 6.60 15.44
N VAL A 87 0.73 5.57 14.73
CA VAL A 87 -0.60 5.55 14.11
C VAL A 87 -1.67 5.77 15.19
N LYS A 88 -1.62 5.00 16.27
CA LYS A 88 -2.59 5.07 17.36
C LYS A 88 -2.60 6.42 18.06
N GLU A 89 -1.43 6.98 18.33
CA GLU A 89 -1.28 8.30 18.95
C GLU A 89 -1.84 9.44 18.07
N LYS A 90 -1.83 9.29 16.74
CA LYS A 90 -2.22 10.35 15.79
C LYS A 90 -3.63 10.21 15.24
N PHE A 91 -4.10 8.98 15.06
CA PHE A 91 -5.34 8.69 14.32
C PHE A 91 -6.31 7.78 15.08
N GLY A 92 -5.94 7.27 16.26
CA GLY A 92 -6.78 6.39 17.08
C GLY A 92 -6.61 4.92 16.74
N ASP A 93 -7.56 4.10 17.19
CA ASP A 93 -7.46 2.64 17.06
C ASP A 93 -7.54 2.16 15.60
N TYR A 94 -7.06 0.93 15.41
CA TYR A 94 -6.99 0.23 14.13
C TYR A 94 -7.53 -1.20 14.31
N ASN A 95 -8.00 -1.78 13.22
CA ASN A 95 -8.37 -3.20 13.16
C ASN A 95 -7.27 -3.98 12.47
N GLU A 96 -6.94 -5.13 13.02
CA GLU A 96 -6.09 -6.13 12.37
C GLU A 96 -6.96 -7.05 11.49
N GLU A 97 -6.53 -7.26 10.26
CA GLU A 97 -7.10 -8.24 9.34
C GLU A 97 -6.03 -8.78 8.39
N HIS A 98 -5.87 -10.11 8.35
CA HIS A 98 -4.92 -10.82 7.47
C HIS A 98 -3.49 -10.25 7.53
N ASN A 99 -2.95 -10.05 8.75
CA ASN A 99 -1.62 -9.45 9.00
C ASN A 99 -1.47 -8.00 8.53
N THR A 100 -2.59 -7.31 8.25
CA THR A 100 -2.60 -5.88 7.93
C THR A 100 -3.43 -5.09 8.93
N TYR A 101 -3.12 -3.81 9.07
CA TYR A 101 -3.73 -2.93 10.06
C TYR A 101 -4.42 -1.75 9.37
N GLU A 102 -5.74 -1.61 9.54
CA GLU A 102 -6.55 -0.54 8.96
C GLU A 102 -7.08 0.40 10.07
N ILE A 103 -6.86 1.70 9.91
CA ILE A 103 -7.37 2.72 10.84
C ILE A 103 -8.91 2.67 10.86
N GLU A 104 -9.52 2.58 12.05
CA GLU A 104 -10.98 2.38 12.18
C GLU A 104 -11.80 3.43 11.41
N ASN A 105 -11.36 4.68 11.48
CA ASN A 105 -12.09 5.85 10.99
C ASN A 105 -11.62 6.35 9.62
N ASP A 106 -10.68 5.68 8.96
CA ASP A 106 -10.17 6.09 7.63
C ASP A 106 -9.92 4.87 6.74
N LYS A 107 -10.95 4.47 6.00
CA LYS A 107 -11.00 3.25 5.20
C LYS A 107 -10.29 3.40 3.86
N GLY A 108 -9.86 2.27 3.29
CA GLY A 108 -9.22 2.23 1.97
C GLY A 108 -7.70 2.35 2.01
N MET A 109 -7.11 2.11 3.17
CA MET A 109 -5.66 2.03 3.37
C MET A 109 -5.35 1.10 4.54
N CYS A 110 -4.30 0.28 4.41
CA CYS A 110 -3.79 -0.54 5.52
C CYS A 110 -2.26 -0.57 5.53
N PHE A 111 -1.72 -1.05 6.64
CA PHE A 111 -0.28 -1.20 6.90
C PHE A 111 0.09 -2.66 7.08
N GLU A 112 1.25 -3.06 6.58
CA GLU A 112 1.90 -4.34 6.89
C GLU A 112 3.25 -4.04 7.54
N LEU A 113 3.59 -4.80 8.58
CA LEU A 113 4.75 -4.54 9.42
C LEU A 113 5.92 -5.45 9.04
N GLU A 114 7.14 -4.98 9.29
CA GLU A 114 8.34 -5.79 9.12
C GLU A 114 8.33 -6.99 10.09
N ASP A 115 8.66 -8.17 9.57
CA ASP A 115 9.01 -9.34 10.39
C ASP A 115 10.38 -9.09 11.03
N VAL A 116 10.39 -8.49 12.23
CA VAL A 116 11.62 -8.27 12.99
C VAL A 116 11.98 -9.50 13.81
N ASP A 117 12.77 -10.40 13.21
CA ASP A 117 13.37 -11.56 13.88
C ASP A 117 14.52 -11.12 14.82
N TYR A 118 14.19 -10.54 15.97
CA TYR A 118 15.13 -10.41 17.08
C TYR A 118 14.91 -11.56 18.07
N ASP A 119 15.92 -11.95 18.84
CA ASP A 119 15.84 -12.95 19.92
C ASP A 119 14.89 -12.55 21.08
N GLU A 120 13.99 -11.58 20.86
CA GLU A 120 12.98 -11.03 21.76
C GLU A 120 11.57 -11.20 21.16
N GLU A 121 10.53 -11.24 22.00
CA GLU A 121 9.14 -11.33 21.54
C GLU A 121 8.79 -10.15 20.61
N TRP A 122 8.39 -10.43 19.38
CA TRP A 122 7.96 -9.44 18.39
C TRP A 122 6.78 -8.60 18.92
N ASP A 123 6.89 -7.27 18.84
CA ASP A 123 5.86 -6.31 19.30
C ASP A 123 5.35 -5.45 18.13
N GLU A 124 4.11 -5.70 17.71
CA GLU A 124 3.41 -4.98 16.63
C GLU A 124 3.43 -3.46 16.80
N LEU A 125 3.45 -2.95 18.05
CA LEU A 125 3.38 -1.52 18.31
C LEU A 125 4.68 -0.81 17.97
N THR A 126 5.79 -1.56 17.89
CA THR A 126 7.13 -1.03 17.67
C THR A 126 7.77 -1.53 16.37
N ALA A 127 7.25 -2.61 15.79
CA ALA A 127 7.66 -3.07 14.47
C ALA A 127 7.44 -1.96 13.42
N PRO A 128 8.42 -1.67 12.55
CA PRO A 128 8.29 -0.67 11.50
C PRO A 128 7.24 -1.10 10.46
N ILE A 129 6.51 -0.12 9.90
CA ILE A 129 5.66 -0.33 8.73
C ILE A 129 6.57 -0.60 7.52
N GLU A 130 6.45 -1.79 6.93
CA GLU A 130 7.17 -2.21 5.73
C GLU A 130 6.42 -1.78 4.46
N TYR A 131 5.10 -2.00 4.44
CA TYR A 131 4.23 -1.66 3.33
C TYR A 131 3.06 -0.77 3.75
N ILE A 132 2.71 0.16 2.86
CA ILE A 132 1.43 0.87 2.91
C ILE A 132 0.65 0.52 1.65
N TYR A 133 -0.60 0.08 1.84
CA TYR A 133 -1.51 -0.24 0.76
C TYR A 133 -2.66 0.75 0.70
N VAL A 134 -3.08 1.11 -0.51
CA VAL A 134 -4.29 1.90 -0.78
C VAL A 134 -5.17 1.12 -1.77
N TYR A 135 -6.45 0.95 -1.46
CA TYR A 135 -7.37 0.11 -2.22
C TYR A 135 -8.78 0.71 -2.33
N ARG A 136 -9.55 0.30 -3.35
CA ARG A 136 -10.89 0.87 -3.59
C ARG A 136 -11.87 0.39 -2.51
N VAL A 137 -12.59 1.32 -1.90
CA VAL A 137 -13.65 1.00 -0.92
C VAL A 137 -14.94 0.62 -1.65
N GLY A 138 -15.57 -0.49 -1.25
CA GLY A 138 -16.92 -0.83 -1.68
C GLY A 138 -17.04 -1.67 -2.97
N SER A 139 -15.94 -2.07 -3.61
CA SER A 139 -15.93 -3.32 -4.36
C SER A 139 -15.77 -4.44 -3.35
N GLU A 140 -16.62 -5.45 -3.40
CA GLU A 140 -16.44 -6.68 -2.61
C GLU A 140 -15.05 -7.22 -2.90
N THR A 141 -14.09 -6.93 -2.01
CA THR A 141 -12.71 -7.32 -2.20
C THR A 141 -12.66 -8.84 -2.09
N LEU A 142 -12.06 -9.47 -3.09
CA LEU A 142 -11.34 -10.71 -2.90
C LEU A 142 -10.33 -10.48 -1.76
N LYS A 143 -10.76 -10.69 -0.53
CA LYS A 143 -9.89 -10.93 0.61
C LYS A 143 -9.30 -12.33 0.46
#